data_AF-Q70BU4-F1
#
_entry.id   AF-Q70BU4-F1
#
_cell.length_a   1.000
_cell.length_b   1.000
_cell.length_c   1.000
_cell.angle_alpha   90.00
_cell.angle_beta   90.00
_cell.angle_gamma   90.00
#
_symmetry.space_group_name_H-M   'P 1'
#
loop_
_entity.id
_entity.type
_entity.pdbx_description
1 polymer ?
#
loop_
_entity_poly.entity_id
_entity_poly.type
_entity_poly.pdbx_seq_one_letter_code
_entity_poly.pdbx_strand_id
1 'polypeptide(L)'
;QEAVAKVAQLIIIIDDIYDVYGTVDELELFTNAIDRWDLEAMEQLPEYMKTCFLALYNSINEIGYEILKEEGRNVIPYLRNTWTELCKAFLVEAKWYSSGYTPTLEEYLQTSWISIGSLPMQTYVFALLGKNLAPESS
;
A
#
# COMPACT_ATOMS: atom_id res chain seq x y z
N GLN A 1 -7.36 -4.48 16.51
CA GLN A 1 -5.92 -4.27 16.81
C GLN A 1 -5.03 -5.08 15.87
N GLU A 2 -5.31 -6.37 15.63
CA GLU A 2 -4.50 -7.23 14.74
C GLU A 2 -4.39 -6.70 13.29
N ALA A 3 -5.51 -6.26 12.69
CA ALA A 3 -5.50 -5.73 11.32
C ALA A 3 -4.58 -4.50 11.14
N VAL A 4 -4.55 -3.59 12.12
CA VAL A 4 -3.69 -2.39 12.09
C VAL A 4 -2.21 -2.78 12.19
N ALA A 5 -1.89 -3.77 13.02
CA ALA A 5 -0.53 -4.29 13.14
C ALA A 5 -0.06 -4.96 11.83
N LYS A 6 -0.92 -5.74 11.17
CA LYS A 6 -0.62 -6.35 9.85
C LYS A 6 -0.32 -5.29 8.79
N VAL A 7 -1.09 -4.21 8.76
CA VAL A 7 -0.85 -3.08 7.82
C VAL A 7 0.48 -2.42 8.08
N ALA A 8 0.79 -2.11 9.35
CA ALA A 8 2.07 -1.51 9.72
C ALA A 8 3.26 -2.40 9.31
N GLN A 9 3.14 -3.72 9.53
CA GLN A 9 4.15 -4.69 9.11
C GLN A 9 4.32 -4.72 7.59
N LEU A 10 3.22 -4.72 6.83
CA LEU A 10 3.28 -4.67 5.37
C LEU A 10 3.93 -3.38 4.85
N ILE A 11 3.67 -2.23 5.48
CA ILE A 11 4.31 -0.96 5.12
C ILE A 11 5.83 -1.09 5.30
N ILE A 12 6.29 -1.58 6.46
CA ILE A 12 7.72 -1.74 6.75
C ILE A 12 8.37 -2.72 5.78
N ILE A 13 7.75 -3.87 5.52
CA ILE A 13 8.31 -4.87 4.60
C ILE A 13 8.41 -4.32 3.18
N ILE A 14 7.40 -3.56 2.74
CA ILE A 14 7.41 -2.97 1.40
C ILE A 14 8.46 -1.86 1.34
N ASP A 15 8.57 -1.00 2.36
CA ASP A 15 9.61 0.03 2.47
C ASP A 15 11.02 -0.59 2.30
N ASP A 16 11.33 -1.64 3.06
CA ASP A 16 12.58 -2.41 2.96
C ASP A 16 12.84 -2.93 1.53
N ILE A 17 11.77 -3.38 0.83
CA ILE A 17 11.88 -3.84 -0.55
C ILE A 17 12.30 -2.69 -1.48
N TYR A 18 11.77 -1.49 -1.30
CA TYR A 18 12.06 -0.34 -2.17
C TYR A 18 13.40 0.33 -1.86
N ASP A 19 13.85 0.34 -0.61
CA ASP A 19 15.04 1.09 -0.19
C ASP A 19 16.33 0.25 -0.18
N VAL A 20 16.24 -1.07 0.03
CA VAL A 20 17.40 -1.96 0.22
C VAL A 20 17.43 -3.14 -0.74
N TYR A 21 16.32 -3.86 -0.93
CA TYR A 21 16.36 -5.18 -1.59
C TYR A 21 16.13 -5.16 -3.10
N GLY A 22 15.19 -4.35 -3.57
CA GLY A 22 14.72 -4.36 -4.96
C GLY A 22 15.62 -3.57 -5.90
N THR A 23 15.77 -4.08 -7.12
CA THR A 23 16.31 -3.28 -8.23
C THR A 23 15.23 -2.37 -8.81
N VAL A 24 15.59 -1.22 -9.39
CA VAL A 24 14.61 -0.27 -9.95
C VAL A 24 13.67 -0.95 -10.96
N ASP A 25 14.17 -1.85 -11.81
CA ASP A 25 13.36 -2.59 -12.79
C ASP A 25 12.32 -3.50 -12.10
N GLU A 26 12.71 -4.19 -11.02
CA GLU A 26 11.79 -5.01 -10.23
C GLU A 26 10.75 -4.15 -9.50
N LEU A 27 11.15 -2.99 -8.98
CA LEU A 27 10.27 -2.05 -8.29
C LEU A 27 9.23 -1.42 -9.23
N GLU A 28 9.60 -1.17 -10.49
CA GLU A 28 8.65 -0.73 -11.52
C GLU A 28 7.58 -1.80 -11.80
N LEU A 29 8.00 -3.07 -11.92
CA LEU A 29 7.07 -4.19 -12.09
C LEU A 29 6.17 -4.36 -10.87
N PHE A 30 6.73 -4.25 -9.66
CA PHE A 30 5.97 -4.38 -8.41
C PHE A 30 4.94 -3.26 -8.25
N THR A 31 5.34 -2.01 -8.53
CA THR A 31 4.43 -0.85 -8.55
C THR A 31 3.32 -1.06 -9.57
N ASN A 32 3.65 -1.54 -10.77
CA ASN A 32 2.66 -1.80 -11.81
C ASN A 32 1.65 -2.89 -11.41
N ALA A 33 2.12 -3.98 -10.79
CA ALA A 33 1.25 -5.04 -10.30
C ALA A 33 0.25 -4.51 -9.26
N ILE A 34 0.69 -3.64 -8.33
CA ILE A 34 -0.17 -3.00 -7.32
C ILE A 34 -1.14 -2.00 -7.97
N ASP A 35 -0.67 -1.17 -8.90
CA ASP A 35 -1.52 -0.19 -9.61
C ASP A 35 -2.61 -0.89 -10.43
N ARG A 36 -2.29 -2.00 -11.11
CA ARG A 36 -3.28 -2.82 -11.84
C ARG A 36 -4.16 -3.64 -10.92
N TRP A 37 -3.64 -4.02 -9.75
CA TRP A 37 -4.27 -4.94 -8.80
C TRP A 37 -4.62 -6.29 -9.43
N ASP A 38 -3.64 -6.85 -10.12
CA ASP A 38 -3.79 -8.00 -11.02
C ASP A 38 -2.79 -9.10 -10.68
N LEU A 39 -3.29 -10.32 -10.43
CA LEU A 39 -2.47 -11.49 -10.10
C LEU A 39 -1.64 -11.97 -11.29
N GLU A 40 -2.05 -11.71 -12.53
CA GLU A 40 -1.25 -12.07 -13.71
C GLU A 40 -0.02 -11.17 -13.84
N ALA A 41 -0.15 -9.89 -13.49
CA ALA A 41 0.98 -8.95 -13.50
C ALA A 41 2.06 -9.34 -12.48
N MET A 42 1.66 -9.97 -11.37
CA MET A 42 2.57 -10.47 -10.35
C MET A 42 3.48 -11.60 -10.87
N GLU A 43 3.09 -12.36 -11.90
CA GLU A 43 3.88 -13.51 -12.36
C GLU A 43 5.29 -13.17 -12.85
N GLN A 44 5.51 -11.92 -13.24
CA GLN A 44 6.79 -11.40 -13.70
C GLN A 44 7.74 -11.03 -12.55
N LEU A 45 7.27 -11.03 -11.30
CA LEU A 45 8.03 -10.62 -10.13
C LEU A 45 8.95 -11.74 -9.61
N PRO A 46 10.01 -11.40 -8.88
CA PRO A 46 10.74 -12.35 -8.06
C PRO A 46 9.87 -12.95 -6.94
N GLU A 47 10.20 -14.16 -6.49
CA GLU A 47 9.36 -14.92 -5.55
C GLU A 47 9.11 -14.20 -4.20
N TYR A 48 10.10 -13.45 -3.72
CA TYR A 48 9.95 -12.68 -2.47
C TYR A 48 8.95 -11.53 -2.63
N MET A 49 8.94 -10.85 -3.78
CA MET A 49 7.97 -9.80 -4.10
C MET A 49 6.58 -10.38 -4.36
N LYS A 50 6.48 -11.55 -5.02
CA LYS A 50 5.20 -12.27 -5.17
C LYS A 50 4.55 -12.55 -3.82
N THR A 51 5.35 -13.05 -2.87
CA THR A 51 4.88 -13.34 -1.51
C THR A 51 4.37 -12.07 -0.82
N CYS A 52 5.10 -10.96 -0.94
CA CYS A 52 4.67 -9.68 -0.40
C CYS A 52 3.37 -9.17 -1.05
N PHE A 53 3.28 -9.23 -2.38
CA PHE A 53 2.09 -8.85 -3.13
C PHE A 53 0.87 -9.65 -2.70
N LEU A 54 0.98 -10.97 -2.58
CA LEU A 54 -0.11 -11.84 -2.15
C LEU A 54 -0.55 -11.53 -0.72
N ALA A 55 0.39 -11.28 0.19
CA ALA A 55 0.08 -10.90 1.56
C ALA A 55 -0.73 -9.59 1.62
N LEU A 56 -0.32 -8.59 0.84
CA LEU A 56 -1.03 -7.32 0.70
C LEU A 56 -2.42 -7.51 0.08
N TYR A 57 -2.49 -8.20 -1.06
CA TYR A 57 -3.71 -8.46 -1.81
C TYR A 57 -4.76 -9.17 -0.96
N ASN A 58 -4.36 -10.25 -0.28
CA ASN A 58 -5.25 -11.01 0.59
C ASN A 58 -5.73 -10.16 1.78
N SER A 59 -4.82 -9.39 2.40
CA SER A 59 -5.16 -8.54 3.55
C SER A 59 -6.19 -7.46 3.20
N ILE A 60 -6.03 -6.77 2.06
CA ILE A 60 -7.01 -5.76 1.61
C ILE A 60 -8.36 -6.39 1.30
N ASN A 61 -8.36 -7.50 0.54
CA ASN A 61 -9.60 -8.11 0.11
C ASN A 61 -10.36 -8.75 1.27
N GLU A 62 -9.68 -9.34 2.25
CA GLU A 62 -10.27 -9.88 3.47
C GLU A 62 -11.00 -8.78 4.25
N ILE A 63 -10.29 -7.70 4.61
CA ILE A 63 -10.86 -6.58 5.38
C ILE A 63 -11.99 -5.89 4.62
N GLY A 64 -11.77 -5.67 3.32
CA GLY A 64 -12.77 -5.04 2.46
C GLY A 64 -14.04 -5.89 2.31
N TYR A 65 -13.89 -7.22 2.21
CA TYR A 65 -15.02 -8.13 2.16
C TYR A 65 -15.78 -8.20 3.48
N GLU A 66 -15.09 -8.21 4.63
CA GLU A 66 -15.74 -8.15 5.94
C GLU A 66 -16.60 -6.88 6.08
N ILE A 67 -16.04 -5.71 5.76
CA ILE A 67 -16.77 -4.44 5.84
C ILE A 67 -17.94 -4.41 4.85
N LEU A 68 -17.75 -4.92 3.64
CA LEU A 68 -18.82 -5.02 2.65
C LEU A 68 -19.96 -5.92 3.15
N LYS A 69 -19.63 -7.05 3.78
CA LYS A 69 -20.61 -8.00 4.30
C LYS A 69 -21.37 -7.45 5.51
N GLU A 70 -20.69 -6.76 6.41
CA GLU A 70 -21.27 -6.26 7.67
C GLU A 70 -22.03 -4.94 7.49
N GLU A 71 -21.52 -4.05 6.63
CA GLU A 71 -22.02 -2.67 6.51
C GLU A 71 -22.53 -2.31 5.11
N GLY A 72 -22.36 -3.19 4.11
CA GLY A 72 -22.73 -2.90 2.72
C GLY A 72 -21.81 -1.88 2.02
N ARG A 73 -20.72 -1.44 2.67
CA ARG A 73 -19.78 -0.45 2.13
C ARG A 73 -18.60 -1.14 1.45
N ASN A 74 -18.34 -0.81 0.17
CA ASN A 74 -17.16 -1.30 -0.53
C ASN A 74 -15.96 -0.36 -0.31
N VAL A 75 -15.05 -0.74 0.59
CA VAL A 75 -13.84 0.05 0.90
C VAL A 75 -12.60 -0.38 0.09
N ILE A 76 -12.65 -1.50 -0.63
CA ILE A 76 -11.50 -2.08 -1.35
C ILE A 76 -10.86 -1.06 -2.32
N PRO A 77 -11.62 -0.32 -3.15
CA PRO A 77 -11.01 0.65 -4.07
C PRO A 77 -10.20 1.73 -3.37
N TYR A 78 -10.66 2.19 -2.20
CA TYR A 78 -9.96 3.21 -1.41
C TYR A 78 -8.69 2.68 -0.79
N LEU A 79 -8.75 1.47 -0.21
CA LEU A 79 -7.56 0.81 0.36
C LEU A 79 -6.52 0.55 -0.73
N ARG A 80 -6.92 -0.01 -1.87
CA ARG A 80 -6.03 -0.19 -3.02
C ARG A 80 -5.36 1.11 -3.42
N ASN A 81 -6.13 2.19 -3.58
CA ASN A 81 -5.60 3.47 -4.02
C ASN A 81 -4.53 4.01 -3.07
N THR A 82 -4.67 3.88 -1.75
CA THR A 82 -3.64 4.35 -0.82
C THR A 82 -2.34 3.55 -0.92
N TRP A 83 -2.41 2.24 -1.15
CA TRP A 83 -1.23 1.41 -1.39
C TRP A 83 -0.57 1.70 -2.74
N THR A 84 -1.37 1.95 -3.78
CA THR A 84 -0.87 2.38 -5.09
C THR A 84 -0.06 3.67 -4.98
N GLU A 85 -0.60 4.69 -4.29
CA GLU A 85 0.10 5.97 -4.14
C GLU A 85 1.34 5.85 -3.26
N LEU A 86 1.30 5.02 -2.20
CA LEU A 86 2.47 4.71 -1.38
C LEU A 86 3.60 4.09 -2.22
N CYS A 87 3.29 3.07 -3.03
CA CYS A 87 4.28 2.38 -3.87
C CYS A 87 4.85 3.31 -4.95
N LYS A 88 4.03 4.19 -5.54
CA LYS A 88 4.52 5.21 -6.47
C LYS A 88 5.48 6.18 -5.81
N ALA A 89 5.20 6.61 -4.57
CA ALA A 89 6.09 7.47 -3.81
C ALA A 89 7.43 6.79 -3.49
N PHE A 90 7.40 5.53 -3.03
CA PHE A 90 8.61 4.73 -2.83
C PHE A 90 9.42 4.56 -4.12
N LEU A 91 8.76 4.31 -5.26
CA LEU A 91 9.44 4.20 -6.55
C LEU A 91 10.16 5.50 -6.94
N VAL A 92 9.56 6.66 -6.66
CA VAL A 92 10.19 7.96 -6.90
C VAL A 92 11.46 8.11 -6.05
N GLU A 93 11.39 7.79 -4.76
CA GLU A 93 12.55 7.85 -3.86
C GLU A 93 13.66 6.88 -4.28
N ALA A 94 13.30 5.65 -4.64
CA ALA A 94 14.26 4.65 -5.16
C ALA A 94 14.95 5.13 -6.44
N LYS A 95 14.22 5.80 -7.35
CA LYS A 95 14.78 6.38 -8.58
C LYS A 95 15.72 7.54 -8.29
N TRP A 96 15.38 8.41 -7.34
CA TRP A 96 16.28 9.49 -6.91
C TRP A 96 17.57 8.91 -6.35
N TYR A 97 17.48 7.93 -5.46
CA TYR A 97 18.64 7.25 -4.89
C TYR A 97 19.51 6.59 -5.96
N SER A 98 18.91 5.79 -6.86
CA SER A 98 19.63 5.06 -7.91
C SER A 98 20.32 5.99 -8.92
N SER A 99 19.70 7.12 -9.25
CA SER A 99 20.27 8.11 -10.19
C SER A 99 21.26 9.09 -9.55
N GLY A 100 21.39 9.09 -8.22
CA GLY A 100 22.16 10.09 -7.48
C GLY A 100 21.55 11.50 -7.55
N TYR A 101 20.26 11.60 -7.86
CA TYR A 101 19.55 12.87 -7.94
C TYR A 101 19.17 13.36 -6.54
N THR A 102 19.50 14.62 -6.25
CA THR A 102 19.08 15.29 -5.02
C THR A 102 17.84 16.15 -5.31
N PRO A 103 16.65 15.80 -4.80
CA PRO A 103 15.44 16.60 -4.99
C PRO A 103 15.54 17.93 -4.28
N THR A 104 14.78 18.91 -4.76
CA THR A 104 14.50 20.13 -3.98
C THR A 104 13.69 19.78 -2.73
N LEU A 105 13.71 20.68 -1.74
CA LEU A 105 12.90 20.50 -0.53
C LEU A 105 11.41 20.33 -0.87
N GLU A 106 10.90 21.05 -1.87
CA GLU A 106 9.50 20.96 -2.30
C GLU A 106 9.18 19.58 -2.89
N GLU A 107 10.00 19.08 -3.82
CA GLU A 107 9.82 17.75 -4.42
C GLU A 107 9.91 16.65 -3.35
N TYR A 108 10.90 16.73 -2.47
CA TYR A 108 11.05 15.81 -1.36
C TYR A 108 9.82 15.82 -0.45
N LEU A 109 9.35 17.00 -0.04
CA LEU A 109 8.17 17.10 0.83
C LEU A 109 6.89 16.60 0.17
N GLN A 110 6.73 16.78 -1.16
CA GLN A 110 5.60 16.25 -1.93
C GLN A 110 5.61 14.73 -2.11
N THR A 111 6.76 14.09 -1.95
CA THR A 111 6.88 12.62 -2.02
C THR A 111 6.86 11.99 -0.63
N SER A 112 7.66 12.55 0.30
CA SER A 112 7.86 12.01 1.65
C SER A 112 6.60 11.99 2.52
N TRP A 113 5.68 12.95 2.35
CA TRP A 113 4.41 12.92 3.09
C TRP A 113 3.52 11.73 2.72
N ILE A 114 3.73 11.14 1.54
CA ILE A 114 3.08 9.91 1.09
C ILE A 114 3.91 8.70 1.53
N SER A 115 5.23 8.70 1.25
CA SER A 115 6.12 7.56 1.53
C SER A 115 6.24 7.22 3.02
N ILE A 116 5.99 8.16 3.92
CA ILE A 116 5.90 7.89 5.37
C ILE A 116 4.81 6.87 5.75
N GLY A 117 3.92 6.49 4.82
CA GLY A 117 2.95 5.40 5.02
C GLY A 117 1.77 5.76 5.93
N SER A 118 1.64 7.03 6.31
CA SER A 118 0.58 7.48 7.23
C SER A 118 -0.84 7.37 6.63
N LEU A 119 -0.97 7.51 5.30
CA LEU A 119 -2.24 7.46 4.60
C LEU A 119 -2.89 6.06 4.62
N PRO A 120 -2.22 4.96 4.22
CA PRO A 120 -2.77 3.63 4.42
C PRO A 120 -3.19 3.37 5.86
N MET A 121 -2.34 3.69 6.85
CA MET A 121 -2.68 3.50 8.27
C MET A 121 -3.98 4.21 8.66
N GLN A 122 -4.14 5.48 8.27
CA GLN A 122 -5.36 6.24 8.56
C GLN A 122 -6.58 5.65 7.86
N THR A 123 -6.50 5.31 6.57
CA THR A 123 -7.63 4.74 5.83
C THR A 123 -8.09 3.41 6.42
N TYR A 124 -7.16 2.56 6.88
CA TYR A 124 -7.52 1.33 7.59
C TYR A 124 -8.19 1.60 8.94
N VAL A 125 -7.68 2.55 9.71
CA VAL A 125 -8.30 2.95 10.98
C VAL A 125 -9.71 3.48 10.75
N PHE A 126 -9.94 4.34 9.75
CA PHE A 126 -11.27 4.84 9.42
C PHE A 126 -12.21 3.74 8.91
N ALA A 127 -11.71 2.85 8.06
CA ALA A 127 -12.48 1.70 7.55
C ALA A 127 -12.97 0.80 8.70
N LEU A 128 -12.11 0.55 9.69
CA LEU A 128 -12.41 -0.30 10.85
C LEU A 128 -13.21 0.44 11.95
N LEU A 129 -12.98 1.73 12.17
CA LEU A 129 -13.76 2.52 13.12
C LEU A 129 -15.16 2.85 12.59
N GLY A 130 -15.34 2.90 11.26
CA GLY A 130 -16.66 2.94 10.62
C GLY A 130 -17.57 1.79 11.09
N LYS A 131 -17.01 0.59 11.35
CA LYS A 131 -17.74 -0.55 11.94
C LYS A 131 -18.40 -0.22 13.28
N ASN A 132 -17.83 0.71 14.05
CA ASN A 132 -18.30 1.04 15.41
C ASN A 132 -19.21 2.28 15.47
N LEU A 133 -19.49 2.93 14.33
CA LEU A 133 -20.21 4.22 14.29
C LEU A 133 -21.64 4.14 13.72
N ALA A 134 -22.22 2.95 13.51
CA ALA A 134 -23.64 2.84 13.17
C ALA A 134 -24.36 1.76 13.98
N PRO A 135 -25.61 2.00 14.47
CA PRO A 135 -26.50 3.12 14.15
C PRO A 135 -26.81 4.03 15.36
N GLU A 136 -26.79 5.36 15.17
CA GLU A 136 -27.82 6.18 15.83
C GLU A 136 -29.16 5.80 15.17
N SER A 137 -30.04 5.23 15.99
CA SER A 137 -31.39 4.82 15.63
C SER A 137 -32.19 5.98 15.05
N SER A 138 -32.85 5.69 13.92
CA SER A 138 -34.15 6.19 13.41
C SER A 138 -34.90 7.22 14.25
#